data_AF-A0AAV5WSH2-F1
#
_entry.id   AF-A0AAV5WSH2-F1
#
_cell.length_a   1.000
_cell.length_b   1.000
_cell.length_c   1.000
_cell.angle_alpha   90.00
_cell.angle_beta   90.00
_cell.angle_gamma   90.00
#
_symmetry.space_group_name_H-M   'P 1'
#
loop_
_entity.id
_entity.type
_entity.pdbx_description
1 polymer ?
#
loop_
_entity_poly.entity_id
_entity_poly.type
_entity_poly.pdbx_seq_one_letter_code
_entity_poly.pdbx_strand_id
1 'polypeptide(L)'
;ALLGMQLFGGKFNFPNMHPYTHFDTFPVALITVFQILTGEDWNEVMYIAIEALGGIYGGGMVYCIFFIVLVLFGNYTLLNVFLAIAVDNLANAQELTAAEEADEKNRLLQAQNELCEDEEDLDEAEEGHMRIDLHEDECEEEESPFGGPRPMVPYTSMFFLSPTNPLRVLVHSIVCTKYFEMMVMIVICLSSISLAAEDPVDEENSRNKVLQYMDYCFTGVFACEMFLKLVDQGVLLHPGSYCRDFWNILDGVVVSCALVAFAFAGTDGAAGKNLNTIKSLR
;
A
#
# COMPACT_ATOMS: atom_id res chain seq x y z
N ALA A 1 37.73 16.11 0.01
CA ALA A 1 37.95 17.25 -0.89
C ALA A 1 39.43 17.52 -1.14
N LEU A 2 40.21 17.92 -0.13
CA LEU A 2 41.64 18.31 -0.31
C LEU A 2 42.52 17.24 -0.95
N LEU A 3 42.38 15.97 -0.56
CA LEU A 3 43.13 14.87 -1.16
C LEU A 3 42.77 14.68 -2.65
N GLY A 4 41.48 14.86 -3.00
CA GLY A 4 41.04 14.88 -4.40
C GLY A 4 41.65 16.04 -5.19
N MET A 5 41.78 17.22 -4.59
CA MET A 5 42.48 18.35 -5.22
C MET A 5 43.97 18.06 -5.46
N GLN A 6 44.64 17.36 -4.53
CA GLN A 6 46.06 17.00 -4.72
C GLN A 6 46.26 15.94 -5.81
N LEU A 7 45.32 14.99 -5.94
CA LEU A 7 45.40 13.93 -6.94
C LEU A 7 44.93 14.37 -8.34
N PHE A 8 43.87 15.18 -8.39
CA PHE A 8 43.12 15.47 -9.62
C PHE A 8 43.07 16.95 -9.99
N GLY A 9 43.63 17.86 -9.18
CA GLY A 9 43.60 19.30 -9.43
C GLY A 9 44.26 19.69 -10.75
N GLY A 10 43.51 20.37 -11.61
CA GLY A 10 43.94 20.80 -12.94
C GLY A 10 44.10 19.66 -13.95
N LYS A 11 43.72 18.42 -13.60
CA LYS A 11 43.86 17.25 -14.49
C LYS A 11 42.63 17.03 -15.36
N PHE A 12 41.46 17.51 -14.94
CA PHE A 12 40.19 17.32 -15.65
C PHE A 12 40.03 18.33 -16.79
N ASN A 13 41.05 18.44 -17.64
CA ASN A 13 41.09 19.39 -18.74
C ASN A 13 41.15 18.63 -20.07
N PHE A 14 39.98 18.33 -20.63
CA PHE A 14 39.88 17.64 -21.91
C PHE A 14 39.80 18.65 -23.07
N PRO A 15 40.30 18.31 -24.27
CA PRO A 15 40.36 19.24 -25.41
C PRO A 15 39.00 19.83 -25.82
N ASN A 16 37.90 19.12 -25.55
CA ASN A 16 36.56 19.46 -26.03
C ASN A 16 35.57 19.80 -24.90
N MET A 17 35.91 19.56 -23.63
CA MET A 17 35.00 19.76 -22.49
C MET A 17 35.76 19.91 -21.17
N HIS A 18 35.36 20.87 -20.34
CA HIS A 18 35.71 20.90 -18.92
C HIS A 18 34.48 20.48 -18.09
N PRO A 19 34.55 19.36 -17.36
CA PRO A 19 33.40 18.84 -16.62
C PRO A 19 33.05 19.73 -15.41
N TYR A 20 31.76 19.90 -15.14
CA TYR A 20 31.28 20.65 -13.98
C TYR A 20 31.76 20.04 -12.65
N THR A 21 31.92 18.72 -12.61
CA THR A 21 32.46 17.95 -11.49
C THR A 21 33.98 17.83 -11.60
N HIS A 22 34.71 18.73 -10.94
CA HIS A 22 36.17 18.78 -10.97
C HIS A 22 36.78 19.03 -9.58
N PHE A 23 38.11 18.97 -9.50
CA PHE A 23 38.89 19.11 -8.27
C PHE A 23 39.86 20.31 -8.29
N ASP A 24 39.65 21.28 -9.18
CA ASP A 24 40.52 22.45 -9.37
C ASP A 24 40.40 23.47 -8.24
N THR A 25 39.19 23.69 -7.73
CA THR A 25 38.90 24.65 -6.64
C THR A 25 38.31 23.95 -5.43
N PHE A 26 38.56 24.48 -4.24
CA PHE A 26 38.09 23.86 -2.99
C PHE A 26 36.56 23.75 -2.90
N PRO A 27 35.76 24.79 -3.23
CA PRO A 27 34.30 24.68 -3.14
C PRO A 27 33.74 23.64 -4.11
N VAL A 28 34.25 23.59 -5.34
CA VAL A 28 33.77 22.60 -6.32
C VAL A 28 34.23 21.19 -5.92
N ALA A 29 35.47 21.03 -5.44
CA ALA A 29 35.94 19.74 -4.92
C ALA A 29 35.14 19.25 -3.71
N LEU A 30 34.58 20.15 -2.91
CA LEU A 30 33.68 19.79 -1.81
C LEU A 30 32.33 19.30 -2.34
N ILE A 31 31.73 20.01 -3.31
CA ILE A 31 30.48 19.61 -3.97
C ILE A 31 30.64 18.28 -4.69
N THR A 32 31.73 18.09 -5.45
CA THR A 32 32.04 16.83 -6.13
C THR A 32 32.17 15.67 -5.14
N VAL A 33 32.81 15.89 -3.99
CA VAL A 33 32.85 14.85 -2.93
C VAL A 33 31.48 14.60 -2.32
N PHE A 34 30.68 15.64 -2.10
CA PHE A 34 29.31 15.49 -1.61
C PHE A 34 28.46 14.66 -2.59
N GLN A 35 28.51 14.95 -3.89
CA GLN A 35 27.85 14.17 -4.94
C GLN A 35 28.30 12.70 -4.93
N ILE A 36 29.59 12.43 -4.75
CA ILE A 36 30.10 11.05 -4.64
C ILE A 36 29.52 10.35 -3.39
N LEU A 37 29.38 11.07 -2.27
CA LEU A 37 28.79 10.54 -1.04
C LEU A 37 27.27 10.35 -1.10
N THR A 38 26.55 11.11 -1.94
CA THR A 38 25.11 10.85 -2.18
C THR A 38 24.89 9.63 -3.09
N GLY A 39 25.94 9.14 -3.76
CA GLY A 39 25.85 8.01 -4.69
C GLY A 39 25.31 8.41 -6.07
N GLU A 40 25.19 9.70 -6.36
CA GLU A 40 24.74 10.22 -7.65
C GLU A 40 25.93 10.36 -8.60
N ASP A 41 25.90 9.67 -9.75
CA ASP A 41 26.89 9.74 -10.83
C ASP A 41 28.36 9.68 -10.38
N TRP A 42 28.64 9.00 -9.26
CA TRP A 42 29.99 8.85 -8.70
C TRP A 42 30.92 8.04 -9.62
N ASN A 43 30.33 7.13 -10.39
CA ASN A 43 31.01 6.34 -11.41
C ASN A 43 31.46 7.22 -12.59
N GLU A 44 30.66 8.23 -12.98
CA GLU A 44 31.03 9.18 -14.03
C GLU A 44 32.24 10.01 -13.61
N VAL A 45 32.24 10.56 -12.39
CA VAL A 45 33.40 11.31 -11.86
C VAL A 45 34.66 10.42 -11.81
N MET A 46 34.50 9.15 -11.46
CA MET A 46 35.59 8.17 -11.48
C MET A 46 36.11 7.92 -12.90
N TYR A 47 35.24 7.75 -13.89
CA TYR A 47 35.65 7.53 -15.28
C TYR A 47 36.42 8.72 -15.83
N ILE A 48 35.92 9.93 -15.58
CA ILE A 48 36.59 11.18 -15.92
C ILE A 48 37.99 11.24 -15.28
N ALA A 49 38.11 10.83 -14.01
CA ALA A 49 39.40 10.81 -13.33
C ALA A 49 40.39 9.81 -13.95
N ILE A 50 39.93 8.61 -14.32
CA ILE A 50 40.75 7.59 -14.97
C ILE A 50 41.23 8.09 -16.34
N GLU A 51 40.34 8.69 -17.12
CA GLU A 51 40.65 9.22 -18.44
C GLU A 51 41.67 10.37 -18.37
N ALA A 52 41.47 11.31 -17.44
CA ALA A 52 42.36 12.45 -17.20
C ALA A 52 43.80 12.05 -16.78
N LEU A 53 43.98 10.89 -16.14
CA LEU A 53 45.28 10.40 -15.65
C LEU A 53 45.90 9.29 -16.49
N GLY A 54 45.63 9.29 -17.80
CA GLY A 54 46.26 8.40 -18.77
C GLY A 54 45.38 7.24 -19.23
N GLY A 55 44.09 7.23 -18.88
CA GLY A 55 43.12 6.24 -19.33
C GLY A 55 43.39 4.83 -18.80
N ILE A 56 42.69 3.86 -19.40
CA ILE A 56 42.70 2.46 -18.96
C ILE A 56 44.10 1.83 -19.07
N TYR A 57 44.82 2.12 -20.15
CA TYR A 57 46.13 1.52 -20.45
C TYR A 57 47.32 2.34 -19.92
N GLY A 58 47.13 3.60 -19.52
CA GLY A 58 48.20 4.49 -19.05
C GLY A 58 48.33 4.59 -17.53
N GLY A 59 47.71 3.68 -16.77
CA GLY A 59 47.82 3.63 -15.31
C GLY A 59 46.76 4.43 -14.55
N GLY A 60 45.82 5.09 -15.24
CA GLY A 60 44.71 5.82 -14.63
C GLY A 60 43.80 4.94 -13.76
N MET A 61 43.74 3.63 -14.04
CA MET A 61 42.94 2.66 -13.30
C MET A 61 43.27 2.60 -11.80
N VAL A 62 44.51 2.90 -11.39
CA VAL A 62 44.91 2.84 -9.97
C VAL A 62 44.10 3.84 -9.12
N TYR A 63 43.66 4.95 -9.71
CA TYR A 63 42.91 5.98 -9.02
C TYR A 63 41.45 5.58 -8.73
N CYS A 64 40.92 4.49 -9.30
CA CYS A 64 39.59 3.99 -8.94
C CYS A 64 39.50 3.62 -7.44
N ILE A 65 40.63 3.21 -6.84
CA ILE A 65 40.73 2.86 -5.42
C ILE A 65 40.34 4.06 -4.55
N PHE A 66 40.72 5.29 -4.93
CA PHE A 66 40.33 6.49 -4.20
C PHE A 66 38.81 6.64 -4.13
N PHE A 67 38.11 6.47 -5.27
CA PHE A 67 36.65 6.59 -5.33
C PHE A 67 35.94 5.46 -4.60
N ILE A 68 36.42 4.22 -4.74
CA ILE A 68 35.85 3.06 -4.02
C ILE A 68 35.98 3.24 -2.50
N VAL A 69 37.16 3.64 -2.02
CA VAL A 69 37.39 3.92 -0.59
C VAL A 69 36.53 5.08 -0.12
N LEU A 70 36.43 6.16 -0.91
CA LEU A 70 35.63 7.33 -0.57
C LEU A 70 34.14 6.98 -0.45
N VAL A 71 33.59 6.21 -1.39
CA VAL A 71 32.18 5.77 -1.35
C VAL A 71 31.95 4.82 -0.18
N LEU A 72 32.80 3.81 0.00
CA LEU A 72 32.61 2.79 1.04
C LEU A 72 32.70 3.40 2.44
N PHE A 73 33.80 4.06 2.77
CA PHE A 73 34.00 4.64 4.10
C PHE A 73 33.14 5.87 4.33
N GLY A 74 32.93 6.68 3.28
CA GLY A 74 32.09 7.87 3.35
C GLY A 74 30.64 7.51 3.64
N ASN A 75 30.06 6.57 2.90
CA ASN A 75 28.68 6.15 3.11
C ASN A 75 28.52 5.39 4.43
N TYR A 76 29.50 4.57 4.82
CA TYR A 76 29.50 3.94 6.14
C TYR A 76 29.45 4.97 7.27
N THR A 77 30.25 6.03 7.17
CA THR A 77 30.26 7.10 8.16
C THR A 77 28.94 7.88 8.17
N LEU A 78 28.42 8.24 7.00
CA LEU A 78 27.13 8.94 6.89
C LEU A 78 25.98 8.09 7.45
N LEU A 79 25.94 6.80 7.13
CA LEU A 79 24.91 5.88 7.63
C LEU A 79 24.96 5.77 9.15
N ASN A 80 26.16 5.63 9.73
CA ASN A 80 26.30 5.53 11.19
C ASN A 80 25.90 6.83 11.90
N VAL A 81 26.24 8.00 11.33
CA VAL A 81 25.82 9.28 11.88
C VAL A 81 24.31 9.46 11.76
N PHE A 82 23.74 9.12 10.61
CA PHE A 82 22.30 9.18 10.39
C PHE A 82 21.53 8.27 11.35
N LEU A 83 21.97 7.02 11.51
CA LEU A 83 21.35 6.05 12.41
C LEU A 83 21.44 6.52 13.85
N ALA A 84 22.59 7.03 14.29
CA ALA A 84 22.74 7.58 15.63
C ALA A 84 21.73 8.71 15.88
N ILE A 85 21.66 9.70 14.99
CA ILE A 85 20.73 10.83 15.11
C ILE A 85 19.27 10.37 15.07
N ALA A 86 18.93 9.43 14.18
CA ALA A 86 17.57 8.93 14.04
C ALA A 86 17.12 8.16 15.28
N VAL A 87 17.98 7.31 15.84
CA VAL A 87 17.70 6.56 17.07
C VAL A 87 17.54 7.49 18.26
N ASP A 88 18.44 8.46 18.42
CA ASP A 88 18.37 9.44 19.51
C ASP A 88 17.08 10.28 19.42
N ASN A 89 16.72 10.73 18.21
CA ASN A 89 15.49 11.50 17.99
C ASN A 89 14.23 10.68 18.24
N LEU A 90 14.21 9.40 17.82
CA LEU A 90 13.07 8.53 18.03
C LEU A 90 12.92 8.17 19.51
N ALA A 91 14.02 7.87 20.19
CA ALA A 91 14.02 7.59 21.63
C ALA A 91 13.47 8.79 22.43
N ASN A 92 13.95 10.00 22.12
CA ASN A 92 13.45 11.23 22.76
C ASN A 92 11.95 11.47 22.46
N ALA A 93 11.49 11.19 21.24
CA ALA A 93 10.08 11.34 20.88
C ALA A 93 9.19 10.35 21.66
N GLN A 94 9.62 9.09 21.81
CA GLN A 94 8.92 8.08 22.58
C GLN A 94 8.87 8.41 24.08
N GLU A 95 9.97 8.93 24.63
CA GLU A 95 10.03 9.34 26.03
C GLU A 95 9.09 10.53 26.30
N LEU A 96 9.00 11.49 25.38
CA LEU A 96 8.08 12.62 25.48
C LEU A 96 6.62 12.16 25.43
N THR A 97 6.24 11.31 24.47
CA THR A 97 4.86 10.80 24.37
C THR A 97 4.46 10.00 25.60
N ALA A 98 5.37 9.17 26.13
CA ALA A 98 5.11 8.41 27.35
C ALA A 98 4.96 9.30 28.59
N ALA A 99 5.73 10.39 28.67
CA ALA A 99 5.60 11.37 29.75
C ALA A 99 4.28 12.14 29.66
N GLU A 100 3.85 12.55 28.46
CA GLU A 100 2.56 13.21 28.24
C GLU A 100 1.37 12.32 28.62
N GLU A 101 1.37 11.05 28.20
CA GLU A 101 0.35 10.07 28.58
C GLU A 101 0.31 9.81 30.09
N ALA A 102 1.48 9.75 30.75
CA ALA A 102 1.56 9.57 32.19
C ALA A 102 1.01 10.80 32.96
N ASP A 103 1.34 12.02 32.49
CA ASP A 103 0.82 13.26 33.06
C ASP A 103 -0.69 13.39 32.86
N GLU A 104 -1.21 13.01 31.69
CA GLU A 104 -2.65 12.99 31.41
C GLU A 104 -3.37 11.99 32.34
N LYS A 105 -2.85 10.77 32.45
CA LYS A 105 -3.39 9.76 33.37
C LYS A 105 -3.38 10.24 34.82
N ASN A 106 -2.30 10.90 35.26
CA ASN A 106 -2.22 11.46 36.61
C ASN A 106 -3.25 12.57 36.84
N ARG A 107 -3.51 13.44 35.86
CA ARG A 107 -4.56 14.46 35.94
C ARG A 107 -5.96 13.86 35.98
N LEU A 108 -6.23 12.82 35.18
CA LEU A 108 -7.51 12.10 35.20
C LEU A 108 -7.72 11.40 36.54
N LEU A 109 -6.68 10.75 37.10
CA LEU A 109 -6.75 10.15 38.43
C LEU A 109 -6.97 11.19 39.53
N GLN A 110 -6.34 12.36 39.45
CA GLN A 110 -6.59 13.45 40.38
C GLN A 110 -8.03 13.95 40.29
N ALA A 111 -8.54 14.22 39.08
CA ALA A 111 -9.92 14.64 38.88
C ALA A 111 -10.93 13.56 39.33
N GLN A 112 -10.62 12.27 39.13
CA GLN A 112 -11.46 11.18 39.61
C GLN A 112 -11.45 11.07 41.14
N ASN A 113 -10.29 11.26 41.79
CA ASN A 113 -10.21 11.29 43.25
C ASN A 113 -10.98 12.48 43.83
N GLU A 114 -10.86 13.67 43.23
CA GLU A 114 -11.63 14.85 43.65
C GLU A 114 -13.15 14.62 43.49
N LEU A 115 -13.60 14.00 42.38
CA LEU A 115 -15.02 13.65 42.19
C LEU A 115 -15.51 12.56 43.16
N CYS A 116 -14.67 11.59 43.53
CA CYS A 116 -15.01 10.60 44.55
C CYS A 116 -15.09 11.23 45.94
N GLU A 117 -14.21 12.18 46.28
CA GLU A 117 -14.30 12.93 47.54
C GLU A 117 -15.57 13.80 47.59
N ASP A 118 -15.94 14.46 46.48
CA ASP A 118 -17.19 15.21 46.36
C ASP A 118 -18.44 14.29 46.43
N GLU A 119 -18.40 13.07 45.88
CA GLU A 119 -19.46 12.06 46.04
C GLU A 119 -19.55 11.55 47.49
N GLU A 120 -18.43 11.30 48.17
CA GLU A 120 -18.42 10.85 49.56
C GLU A 120 -18.95 11.95 50.52
N ASP A 121 -18.64 13.23 50.27
CA ASP A 121 -19.19 14.37 51.03
C ASP A 121 -20.70 14.58 50.77
N LEU A 122 -21.21 14.16 49.60
CA LEU A 122 -22.64 14.20 49.26
C LEU A 122 -23.39 12.94 49.76
N ASP A 123 -22.75 11.77 49.78
CA ASP A 123 -23.29 10.50 50.29
C ASP A 123 -23.27 10.43 51.83
N GLU A 124 -22.37 11.15 52.53
CA GLU A 124 -22.49 11.36 53.98
C GLU A 124 -23.70 12.24 54.36
N ALA A 125 -24.30 12.96 53.40
CA ALA A 125 -25.57 13.67 53.58
C ALA A 125 -26.81 12.82 53.21
N GLU A 126 -26.65 11.77 52.41
CA GLU A 126 -27.71 10.80 52.07
C GLU A 126 -27.23 9.35 52.23
N GLU A 127 -27.15 8.88 53.48
CA GLU A 127 -26.92 7.47 53.78
C GLU A 127 -27.96 6.58 53.06
N GLY A 128 -27.49 5.88 52.04
CA GLY A 128 -27.97 4.55 51.67
C GLY A 128 -28.43 4.42 50.24
N HIS A 129 -27.56 3.91 49.35
CA HIS A 129 -27.91 2.74 48.53
C HIS A 129 -26.68 2.10 47.88
N MET A 130 -26.63 0.77 48.02
CA MET A 130 -25.73 -0.22 47.44
C MET A 130 -25.28 0.05 45.98
N ARG A 131 -23.96 0.22 45.77
CA ARG A 131 -23.31 0.23 44.44
C ARG A 131 -23.34 -1.16 43.78
N ILE A 132 -23.75 -1.20 42.51
CA ILE A 132 -23.59 -2.32 41.57
C ILE A 132 -22.79 -1.77 40.40
N ASP A 133 -21.60 -2.30 40.13
CA ASP A 133 -20.93 -2.09 38.84
C ASP A 133 -20.42 -3.43 38.30
N LEU A 134 -21.05 -3.84 37.19
CA LEU A 134 -20.60 -4.93 36.33
C LEU A 134 -19.63 -4.32 35.31
N HIS A 135 -18.38 -4.78 35.35
CA HIS A 135 -17.38 -4.54 34.32
C HIS A 135 -17.76 -5.38 33.10
N GLU A 136 -18.23 -4.75 32.02
CA GLU A 136 -18.33 -5.37 30.70
C GLU A 136 -16.94 -5.30 30.05
N ASP A 137 -16.22 -6.42 30.03
CA ASP A 137 -15.07 -6.61 29.14
C ASP A 137 -15.60 -6.78 27.70
N GLU A 138 -15.46 -5.75 26.87
CA GLU A 138 -15.57 -5.88 25.42
C GLU A 138 -14.40 -6.74 24.91
N CYS A 139 -14.66 -8.02 24.64
CA CYS A 139 -13.75 -8.84 23.84
C CYS A 139 -13.82 -8.36 22.39
N GLU A 140 -12.78 -7.68 21.93
CA GLU A 140 -12.52 -7.45 20.51
C GLU A 140 -12.45 -8.79 19.77
N GLU A 141 -13.45 -9.10 18.95
CA GLU A 141 -13.38 -10.22 18.02
C GLU A 141 -12.30 -9.89 16.96
N GLU A 142 -11.16 -10.58 17.02
CA GLU A 142 -10.20 -10.61 15.93
C GLU A 142 -10.90 -11.16 14.67
N GLU A 143 -11.36 -10.27 13.79
CA GLU A 143 -11.75 -10.62 12.43
C GLU A 143 -10.52 -11.18 11.71
N SER A 144 -10.44 -12.52 11.65
CA SER A 144 -9.52 -13.19 10.74
C SER A 144 -9.76 -12.67 9.30
N PRO A 145 -8.71 -12.39 8.50
CA PRO A 145 -8.87 -11.88 7.13
C PRO A 145 -9.63 -12.82 6.17
N PHE A 146 -9.88 -14.05 6.63
CA PHE A 146 -10.55 -15.12 5.90
C PHE A 146 -11.77 -15.56 6.70
N GLY A 147 -12.82 -14.75 6.62
CA GLY A 147 -14.05 -14.86 7.41
C GLY A 147 -14.61 -16.29 7.49
N GLY A 148 -14.99 -16.68 8.70
CA GLY A 148 -15.78 -17.89 8.94
C GLY A 148 -17.16 -17.82 8.26
N PRO A 149 -17.89 -18.94 8.18
CA PRO A 149 -19.21 -18.99 7.57
C PRO A 149 -20.15 -18.00 8.29
N ARG A 150 -20.52 -16.92 7.59
CA ARG A 150 -21.33 -15.83 8.16
C ARG A 150 -22.70 -16.38 8.56
N PRO A 151 -23.20 -16.09 9.78
CA PRO A 151 -24.52 -16.53 10.19
C PRO A 151 -25.61 -15.89 9.32
N MET A 152 -26.63 -16.67 8.96
CA MET A 152 -27.76 -16.20 8.15
C MET A 152 -28.50 -15.07 8.88
N VAL A 153 -28.53 -13.89 8.27
CA VAL A 153 -29.23 -12.72 8.84
C VAL A 153 -30.75 -12.98 8.89
N PRO A 154 -31.43 -12.72 10.02
CA PRO A 154 -32.84 -13.07 10.23
C PRO A 154 -33.82 -12.07 9.59
N TYR A 155 -33.51 -11.53 8.40
CA TYR A 155 -34.29 -10.47 7.76
C TYR A 155 -34.71 -10.82 6.33
N THR A 156 -35.81 -10.22 5.88
CA THR A 156 -36.40 -10.39 4.55
C THR A 156 -35.57 -9.67 3.48
N SER A 157 -35.01 -10.41 2.52
CA SER A 157 -34.40 -9.81 1.33
C SER A 157 -35.49 -9.39 0.36
N MET A 158 -35.46 -8.13 -0.09
CA MET A 158 -36.28 -7.62 -1.20
C MET A 158 -37.81 -7.65 -1.00
N PHE A 159 -38.32 -7.33 0.20
CA PHE A 159 -39.74 -7.04 0.51
C PHE A 159 -40.83 -8.08 0.09
N PHE A 160 -40.46 -9.17 -0.60
CA PHE A 160 -41.35 -10.19 -1.17
C PHE A 160 -40.82 -11.62 -0.93
N LEU A 161 -39.54 -11.78 -0.57
CA LEU A 161 -38.94 -13.09 -0.27
C LEU A 161 -38.84 -13.30 1.25
N SER A 162 -39.89 -13.91 1.80
CA SER A 162 -39.89 -14.48 3.15
C SER A 162 -38.68 -15.43 3.34
N PRO A 163 -38.08 -15.53 4.55
CA PRO A 163 -36.97 -16.45 4.86
C PRO A 163 -37.28 -17.93 4.55
N THR A 164 -38.54 -18.26 4.29
CA THR A 164 -39.05 -19.61 4.05
C THR A 164 -39.02 -20.05 2.57
N ASN A 165 -38.60 -19.19 1.63
CA ASN A 165 -38.57 -19.57 0.22
C ASN A 165 -37.39 -20.52 -0.07
N PRO A 166 -37.62 -21.68 -0.72
CA PRO A 166 -36.58 -22.67 -0.98
C PRO A 166 -35.48 -22.14 -1.89
N LEU A 167 -35.80 -21.17 -2.76
CA LEU A 167 -34.82 -20.51 -3.62
C LEU A 167 -33.78 -19.71 -2.83
N ARG A 168 -34.18 -19.04 -1.74
CA ARG A 168 -33.24 -18.27 -0.91
C ARG A 168 -32.36 -19.19 -0.08
N VAL A 169 -32.92 -20.26 0.47
CA VAL A 169 -32.15 -21.28 1.22
C VAL A 169 -31.15 -22.00 0.31
N LEU A 170 -31.54 -22.30 -0.94
CA LEU A 170 -30.65 -22.89 -1.93
C LEU A 170 -29.52 -21.93 -2.32
N VAL A 171 -29.84 -20.65 -2.59
CA VAL A 171 -28.84 -19.64 -2.96
C VAL A 171 -27.89 -19.37 -1.79
N HIS A 172 -28.40 -19.23 -0.56
CA HIS A 172 -27.58 -19.08 0.63
C HIS A 172 -26.63 -20.28 0.82
N SER A 173 -27.16 -21.50 0.65
CA SER A 173 -26.38 -22.72 0.71
C SER A 173 -25.26 -22.76 -0.35
N ILE A 174 -25.53 -22.30 -1.58
CA ILE A 174 -24.53 -22.23 -2.66
C ILE A 174 -23.46 -21.17 -2.37
N VAL A 175 -23.87 -19.94 -2.04
CA VAL A 175 -22.97 -18.79 -1.83
C VAL A 175 -22.06 -19.00 -0.62
N CYS A 176 -22.57 -19.61 0.46
CA CYS A 176 -21.78 -19.90 1.65
C CYS A 176 -20.93 -21.17 1.54
N THR A 177 -20.92 -21.88 0.40
CA THR A 177 -20.01 -23.01 0.24
C THR A 177 -18.57 -22.52 0.04
N LYS A 178 -17.63 -23.10 0.79
CA LYS A 178 -16.19 -22.83 0.63
C LYS A 178 -15.68 -23.06 -0.80
N TYR A 179 -16.32 -23.98 -1.53
CA TYR A 179 -15.99 -24.25 -2.93
C TYR A 179 -16.37 -23.10 -3.85
N PHE A 180 -17.46 -22.38 -3.57
CA PHE A 180 -17.88 -21.22 -4.33
C PHE A 180 -16.89 -20.06 -4.14
N GLU A 181 -16.50 -19.76 -2.91
CA GLU A 181 -15.47 -18.74 -2.61
C GLU A 181 -14.12 -19.07 -3.27
N MET A 182 -13.66 -20.33 -3.17
CA MET A 182 -12.42 -20.76 -3.83
C MET A 182 -12.52 -20.66 -5.35
N MET A 183 -13.69 -20.94 -5.94
CA MET A 183 -13.92 -20.82 -7.38
C MET A 183 -13.83 -19.36 -7.83
N VAL A 184 -14.44 -18.42 -7.11
CA VAL A 184 -14.35 -16.98 -7.41
C VAL A 184 -12.90 -16.50 -7.32
N MET A 185 -12.17 -16.89 -6.28
CA MET A 185 -10.75 -16.55 -6.14
C MET A 185 -9.89 -17.08 -7.29
N ILE A 186 -10.13 -18.32 -7.74
CA ILE A 186 -9.42 -18.88 -8.91
C ILE A 186 -9.74 -18.08 -10.17
N VAL A 187 -10.99 -17.65 -10.35
CA VAL A 187 -11.42 -16.85 -11.52
C VAL A 187 -10.77 -15.46 -11.49
N ILE A 188 -10.62 -14.81 -10.34
CA ILE A 188 -9.86 -13.55 -10.20
C ILE A 188 -8.43 -13.76 -10.66
N CYS A 189 -7.73 -14.75 -10.11
CA CYS A 189 -6.35 -15.06 -10.49
C CYS A 189 -6.19 -15.33 -12.00
N LEU A 190 -7.08 -16.14 -12.58
CA LEU A 190 -7.06 -16.43 -14.02
C LEU A 190 -7.35 -15.18 -14.87
N SER A 191 -8.21 -14.28 -14.40
CA SER A 191 -8.52 -13.02 -15.09
C SER A 191 -7.32 -12.06 -15.09
N SER A 192 -6.57 -11.97 -13.99
CA SER A 192 -5.35 -11.17 -13.89
C SER A 192 -4.23 -11.73 -14.77
N ILE A 193 -4.08 -13.07 -14.82
CA ILE A 193 -3.12 -13.73 -15.73
C ILE A 193 -3.48 -13.49 -17.20
N SER A 194 -4.76 -13.55 -17.54
CA SER A 194 -5.25 -13.27 -18.90
C SER A 194 -4.88 -11.85 -19.35
N LEU A 195 -5.06 -10.85 -18.47
CA LEU A 195 -4.66 -9.47 -18.73
C LEU A 195 -3.14 -9.33 -18.91
N ALA A 196 -2.34 -10.02 -18.09
CA ALA A 196 -0.88 -9.99 -18.21
C ALA A 196 -0.37 -10.67 -19.50
N ALA A 197 -1.15 -11.59 -20.08
CA ALA A 197 -0.81 -12.30 -21.32
C ALA A 197 -1.22 -11.55 -22.61
N GLU A 198 -1.93 -10.42 -22.48
CA GLU A 198 -2.33 -9.58 -23.61
C GLU A 198 -1.09 -8.94 -24.25
N ASP A 199 -0.97 -9.03 -25.59
CA ASP A 199 0.12 -8.36 -26.30
C ASP A 199 -0.20 -6.89 -26.54
N PRO A 200 0.62 -5.94 -26.07
CA PRO A 200 0.41 -4.52 -26.38
C PRO A 200 0.83 -4.15 -27.81
N VAL A 201 1.56 -5.02 -28.53
CA VAL A 201 2.15 -4.68 -29.84
C VAL A 201 1.25 -5.08 -31.02
N ASP A 202 0.54 -6.21 -30.92
CA ASP A 202 -0.29 -6.75 -32.01
C ASP A 202 -1.71 -7.10 -31.54
N GLU A 203 -2.62 -6.14 -31.66
CA GLU A 203 -4.02 -6.26 -31.24
C GLU A 203 -4.82 -7.30 -32.05
N GLU A 204 -4.45 -7.60 -33.31
CA GLU A 204 -5.26 -8.44 -34.20
C GLU A 204 -4.92 -9.95 -34.15
N ASN A 205 -3.90 -10.31 -33.38
CA ASN A 205 -3.43 -11.68 -33.26
C ASN A 205 -4.54 -12.63 -32.76
N SER A 206 -4.54 -13.88 -33.25
CA SER A 206 -5.51 -14.90 -32.85
C SER A 206 -5.50 -15.16 -31.33
N ARG A 207 -4.34 -14.98 -30.68
CA ARG A 207 -4.18 -15.00 -29.22
C ARG A 207 -5.08 -13.95 -28.56
N ASN A 208 -4.98 -12.69 -28.97
CA ASN A 208 -5.74 -11.59 -28.36
C ASN A 208 -7.26 -11.77 -28.57
N LYS A 209 -7.69 -12.34 -29.71
CA LYS A 209 -9.10 -12.70 -29.93
C LYS A 209 -9.59 -13.79 -28.96
N VAL A 210 -8.76 -14.77 -28.64
CA VAL A 210 -9.09 -15.81 -27.63
C VAL A 210 -9.11 -15.21 -26.22
N LEU A 211 -8.16 -14.34 -25.87
CA LEU A 211 -8.13 -13.63 -24.59
C LEU A 211 -9.37 -12.74 -24.42
N GLN A 212 -9.82 -12.07 -25.49
CA GLN A 212 -11.04 -11.28 -25.47
C GLN A 212 -12.29 -12.15 -25.18
N TYR A 213 -12.38 -13.34 -25.77
CA TYR A 213 -13.47 -14.27 -25.45
C TYR A 213 -13.41 -14.77 -23.99
N MET A 214 -12.20 -15.00 -23.46
CA MET A 214 -12.01 -15.37 -22.06
C MET A 214 -12.43 -14.25 -21.10
N ASP A 215 -12.13 -12.99 -21.42
CA ASP A 215 -12.58 -11.82 -20.64
C ASP A 215 -14.12 -11.74 -20.55
N TYR A 216 -14.82 -12.14 -21.61
CA TYR A 216 -16.28 -12.17 -21.66
C TYR A 216 -16.83 -13.28 -20.75
N CYS A 217 -16.17 -14.44 -20.73
CA CYS A 217 -16.48 -15.54 -19.83
C CYS A 217 -16.30 -15.14 -18.36
N PHE A 218 -15.15 -14.52 -18.02
CA PHE A 218 -14.86 -14.10 -16.64
C PHE A 218 -15.85 -13.05 -16.14
N THR A 219 -16.18 -12.05 -16.96
CA THR A 219 -17.20 -11.05 -16.58
C THR A 219 -18.56 -11.70 -16.36
N GLY A 220 -18.93 -12.70 -17.18
CA GLY A 220 -20.17 -13.45 -16.98
C GLY A 220 -20.20 -14.20 -15.64
N VAL A 221 -19.08 -14.81 -15.24
CA VAL A 221 -18.96 -15.48 -13.94
C VAL A 221 -19.09 -14.47 -12.79
N PHE A 222 -18.40 -13.33 -12.84
CA PHE A 222 -18.51 -12.28 -11.82
C PHE A 222 -19.90 -11.64 -11.77
N ALA A 223 -20.58 -11.47 -12.90
CA ALA A 223 -21.95 -10.97 -12.93
C ALA A 223 -22.93 -11.97 -12.29
N CYS A 224 -22.75 -13.28 -12.55
CA CYS A 224 -23.54 -14.32 -11.90
C CYS A 224 -23.26 -14.38 -10.39
N GLU A 225 -21.99 -14.26 -9.99
CA GLU A 225 -21.55 -14.18 -8.61
C GLU A 225 -22.21 -13.01 -7.87
N MET A 226 -22.14 -11.81 -8.45
CA MET A 226 -22.76 -10.60 -7.92
C MET A 226 -24.27 -10.76 -7.78
N PHE A 227 -24.92 -11.36 -8.78
CA PHE A 227 -26.37 -11.62 -8.75
C PHE A 227 -26.75 -12.60 -7.64
N LEU A 228 -25.98 -13.68 -7.44
CA LEU A 228 -26.22 -14.66 -6.37
C LEU A 228 -26.05 -14.02 -4.99
N LYS A 229 -25.00 -13.22 -4.77
CA LYS A 229 -24.79 -12.47 -3.51
C LYS A 229 -25.90 -11.46 -3.25
N LEU A 230 -26.38 -10.76 -4.29
CA LEU A 230 -27.46 -9.78 -4.19
C LEU A 230 -28.79 -10.45 -3.79
N VAL A 231 -29.09 -11.64 -4.34
CA VAL A 231 -30.29 -12.42 -3.98
C VAL A 231 -30.21 -12.95 -2.54
N ASP A 232 -29.03 -13.35 -2.08
CA ASP A 232 -28.82 -13.84 -0.71
C ASP A 232 -28.95 -12.72 0.34
N GLN A 233 -28.11 -11.69 0.20
CA GLN A 233 -27.90 -10.61 1.18
C GLN A 233 -28.84 -9.41 0.99
N GLY A 234 -29.61 -9.33 -0.09
CA GLY A 234 -30.53 -8.23 -0.36
C GLY A 234 -29.87 -6.87 -0.65
N VAL A 235 -30.61 -5.98 -1.29
CA VAL A 235 -30.06 -4.77 -1.93
C VAL A 235 -29.73 -3.63 -0.94
N LEU A 236 -30.64 -3.23 -0.04
CA LEU A 236 -30.49 -1.92 0.64
C LEU A 236 -31.04 -1.76 2.07
N LEU A 237 -31.64 -2.76 2.72
CA LEU A 237 -32.57 -2.50 3.86
C LEU A 237 -32.35 -3.25 5.19
N HIS A 238 -31.17 -3.83 5.46
CA HIS A 238 -30.86 -4.42 6.78
C HIS A 238 -29.34 -4.36 7.11
N PRO A 239 -28.93 -4.46 8.40
CA PRO A 239 -27.54 -4.32 8.86
C PRO A 239 -26.56 -5.44 8.45
N GLY A 240 -26.84 -6.17 7.37
CA GLY A 240 -25.95 -7.15 6.72
C GLY A 240 -26.09 -7.16 5.20
N SER A 241 -26.59 -6.06 4.63
CA SER A 241 -26.91 -5.93 3.20
C SER A 241 -25.64 -5.80 2.35
N TYR A 242 -25.70 -6.29 1.12
CA TYR A 242 -24.61 -6.31 0.15
C TYR A 242 -23.86 -4.95 0.03
N CYS A 243 -24.60 -3.84 0.03
CA CYS A 243 -24.03 -2.49 -0.11
C CYS A 243 -23.40 -1.89 1.16
N ARG A 244 -23.30 -2.63 2.27
CA ARG A 244 -22.66 -2.16 3.51
C ARG A 244 -21.30 -2.83 3.77
N ASP A 245 -21.04 -3.99 3.16
CA ASP A 245 -19.72 -4.63 3.19
C ASP A 245 -18.83 -4.00 2.12
N PHE A 246 -17.74 -3.36 2.53
CA PHE A 246 -16.80 -2.67 1.65
C PHE A 246 -16.25 -3.59 0.54
N TRP A 247 -16.03 -4.87 0.85
CA TRP A 247 -15.47 -5.85 -0.07
C TRP A 247 -16.46 -6.26 -1.17
N ASN A 248 -17.75 -6.40 -0.83
CA ASN A 248 -18.79 -6.68 -1.81
C ASN A 248 -19.09 -5.45 -2.69
N ILE A 249 -18.98 -4.24 -2.13
CA ILE A 249 -19.09 -3.00 -2.91
C ILE A 249 -17.96 -2.92 -3.95
N LEU A 250 -16.72 -3.27 -3.58
CA LEU A 250 -15.58 -3.28 -4.49
C LEU A 250 -15.83 -4.22 -5.68
N ASP A 251 -16.25 -5.46 -5.41
CA ASP A 251 -16.57 -6.44 -6.45
C ASP A 251 -17.72 -5.97 -7.37
N GLY A 252 -18.79 -5.43 -6.78
CA GLY A 252 -19.90 -4.83 -7.55
C GLY A 252 -19.47 -3.65 -8.42
N VAL A 253 -18.53 -2.82 -7.97
CA VAL A 253 -17.95 -1.73 -8.76
C VAL A 253 -17.15 -2.30 -9.94
N VAL A 254 -16.33 -3.33 -9.71
CA VAL A 254 -15.56 -3.99 -10.78
C VAL A 254 -16.49 -4.58 -11.86
N VAL A 255 -17.54 -5.30 -11.46
CA VAL A 255 -18.52 -5.89 -12.37
C VAL A 255 -19.31 -4.82 -13.14
N SER A 256 -19.76 -3.77 -12.45
CA SER A 256 -20.50 -2.68 -13.10
C SER A 256 -19.65 -1.92 -14.11
N CYS A 257 -18.39 -1.62 -13.79
CA CYS A 257 -17.42 -1.05 -14.71
C CYS A 257 -17.21 -1.93 -15.95
N ALA A 258 -17.10 -3.25 -15.76
CA ALA A 258 -16.99 -4.20 -16.87
C ALA A 258 -18.26 -4.17 -17.75
N LEU A 259 -19.46 -4.26 -17.17
CA LEU A 259 -20.73 -4.19 -17.90
C LEU A 259 -20.90 -2.88 -18.68
N VAL A 260 -20.49 -1.76 -18.10
CA VAL A 260 -20.45 -0.46 -18.77
C VAL A 260 -19.49 -0.50 -19.95
N ALA A 261 -18.29 -1.08 -19.79
CA ALA A 261 -17.36 -1.24 -20.89
C ALA A 261 -17.95 -2.10 -22.02
N PHE A 262 -18.69 -3.16 -21.70
CA PHE A 262 -19.43 -3.96 -22.69
C PHE A 262 -20.52 -3.17 -23.42
N ALA A 263 -21.31 -2.38 -22.70
CA ALA A 263 -22.38 -1.57 -23.28
C ALA A 263 -21.82 -0.53 -24.26
N PHE A 264 -20.65 0.05 -23.96
CA PHE A 264 -19.97 1.01 -24.83
C PHE A 264 -19.15 0.37 -25.95
N ALA A 265 -18.67 -0.88 -25.79
CA ALA A 265 -17.99 -1.61 -26.85
C ALA A 265 -18.88 -1.91 -28.08
N GLY A 266 -20.20 -1.93 -27.90
CA GLY A 266 -21.18 -2.08 -29.00
C GLY A 266 -21.59 -0.76 -29.68
N THR A 267 -21.11 0.39 -29.21
CA THR A 267 -21.35 1.70 -29.84
C THR A 267 -20.04 2.25 -30.40
N ASP A 268 -19.94 2.34 -31.73
CA ASP A 268 -18.74 2.83 -32.43
C ASP A 268 -18.42 4.28 -32.03
N GLY A 269 -17.58 4.45 -31.01
CA GLY A 269 -17.18 5.75 -30.47
C GLY A 269 -15.83 5.70 -29.76
N ALA A 270 -15.12 6.83 -29.77
CA ALA A 270 -13.78 7.01 -29.21
C ALA A 270 -13.65 6.66 -27.70
N ALA A 271 -14.78 6.50 -27.00
CA ALA A 271 -14.83 6.01 -25.63
C ALA A 271 -14.28 4.57 -25.49
N GLY A 272 -14.36 3.73 -26.53
CA GLY A 272 -13.94 2.33 -26.50
C GLY A 272 -12.47 2.11 -26.17
N LYS A 273 -11.58 3.01 -26.60
CA LYS A 273 -10.13 2.86 -26.42
C LYS A 273 -9.67 3.11 -24.98
N ASN A 274 -10.38 3.94 -24.22
CA ASN A 274 -10.09 4.22 -22.81
C ASN A 274 -10.63 3.12 -21.86
N LEU A 275 -11.46 2.19 -22.37
CA LEU A 275 -12.03 1.10 -21.57
C LEU A 275 -11.00 0.00 -21.26
N ASN A 276 -9.94 -0.14 -22.06
CA ASN A 276 -8.88 -1.11 -21.79
C ASN A 276 -8.12 -0.80 -20.49
N THR A 277 -8.05 0.46 -20.06
CA THR A 277 -7.48 0.84 -18.75
C THR A 277 -8.38 0.43 -17.59
N ILE A 278 -9.71 0.38 -17.79
CA ILE A 278 -10.66 -0.05 -16.75
C ILE A 278 -10.54 -1.56 -16.50
N LYS A 279 -10.09 -2.34 -17.50
CA LYS A 279 -9.80 -3.77 -17.33
C LYS A 279 -8.67 -4.07 -16.34
N SER A 280 -7.86 -3.10 -15.92
CA SER A 280 -6.81 -3.34 -14.90
C SER A 280 -7.30 -3.23 -13.47
N LEU A 281 -8.57 -2.85 -13.24
CA LEU A 281 -9.19 -2.74 -11.91
C LEU A 281 -9.79 -4.07 -11.41
N ARG A 282 -9.83 -5.10 -12.27
CA ARG A 282 -10.35 -6.43 -11.95
C ARG A 282 -9.31 -7.31 -11.25
#